data_AF-A0A182E6S7-F1
#
_entry.id   AF-A0A182E6S7-F1
#
_cell.length_a   1.000
_cell.length_b   1.000
_cell.length_c   1.000
_cell.angle_alpha   90.00
_cell.angle_beta   90.00
_cell.angle_gamma   90.00
#
_symmetry.space_group_name_H-M   'P 1'
#
loop_
_entity.id
_entity.type
_entity.pdbx_description
1 polymer ?
#
loop_
_entity_poly.entity_id
_entity_poly.type
_entity_poly.pdbx_seq_one_letter_code
_entity_poly.pdbx_strand_id
1 'polypeptide(L)'
;MQLIPLSPQPYRPCLLLKWSSASILLDCAVDMDALSSFLPAALCRSKLFSNLPTYHKNAPKQCLKRYGEHVLVDGPFEVHPAQICSTSMDSVDAILISNWMSLLALPFFTEETNFTGVVYATDPTLQLGRLVMEELLDFFDRVDREERDHSWKKPALFMSFPNIPTSDPREWRPFYSREQMESCLTKVQRISFRESINIHGAATIAAYSSGYSIGSCNWIVHTEHEKWI
;
A
#
# COMPACT_ATOMS: atom_id res chain seq x y z
N MET A 1 -10.17 -25.22 -2.55
CA MET A 1 -9.73 -23.90 -2.05
C MET A 1 -8.52 -23.45 -2.88
N GLN A 2 -8.37 -22.15 -3.12
CA GLN A 2 -7.20 -21.55 -3.76
C GLN A 2 -6.62 -20.44 -2.87
N LEU A 3 -5.30 -20.44 -2.69
CA LEU A 3 -4.56 -19.36 -2.05
C LEU A 3 -3.76 -18.65 -3.13
N ILE A 4 -4.02 -17.35 -3.34
CA ILE A 4 -3.44 -16.57 -4.42
C ILE A 4 -2.64 -15.41 -3.82
N PRO A 5 -1.30 -15.40 -3.93
CA PRO A 5 -0.49 -14.26 -3.51
C PRO A 5 -0.64 -13.11 -4.51
N LEU A 6 -0.97 -11.92 -4.02
CA LEU A 6 -1.09 -10.69 -4.81
C LEU A 6 0.13 -9.77 -4.65
N SER A 7 0.83 -9.88 -3.52
CA SER A 7 2.09 -9.17 -3.29
C SER A 7 3.29 -10.02 -3.74
N PRO A 8 4.24 -9.45 -4.51
CA PRO A 8 5.50 -10.13 -4.82
C PRO A 8 6.49 -10.10 -3.65
N GLN A 9 6.19 -9.38 -2.56
CA GLN A 9 7.10 -9.17 -1.45
C GLN A 9 6.83 -10.15 -0.30
N PRO A 10 7.81 -10.98 0.09
CA PRO A 10 7.60 -12.00 1.13
C PRO A 10 7.37 -11.41 2.54
N TYR A 11 7.84 -10.18 2.79
CA TYR A 11 7.69 -9.50 4.08
C TYR A 11 6.46 -8.58 4.16
N ARG A 12 5.69 -8.46 3.08
CA ARG A 12 4.40 -7.73 3.03
C ARG A 12 3.35 -8.62 2.37
N PRO A 13 2.83 -9.62 3.08
CA PRO A 13 1.85 -10.54 2.51
C PRO A 13 0.57 -9.79 2.14
N CYS A 14 0.01 -10.16 1.00
CA CYS A 14 -1.33 -9.80 0.56
C CYS A 14 -1.85 -11.03 -0.17
N LEU A 15 -2.75 -11.76 0.48
CA LEU A 15 -3.12 -13.12 0.10
C LEU A 15 -4.63 -13.23 -0.08
N LEU A 16 -5.08 -13.66 -1.25
CA LEU A 16 -6.48 -13.94 -1.48
C LEU A 16 -6.78 -15.41 -1.18
N LEU A 17 -7.60 -15.66 -0.18
CA LEU A 17 -8.20 -16.95 0.13
C LEU A 17 -9.53 -17.09 -0.62
N LYS A 18 -9.62 -18.05 -1.54
CA LYS A 18 -10.83 -18.27 -2.34
C LYS A 18 -11.39 -19.69 -2.14
N TRP A 19 -12.66 -19.75 -1.77
CA TRP A 19 -13.48 -20.96 -1.76
C TRP A 19 -14.60 -20.84 -2.80
N SER A 20 -15.42 -21.88 -2.94
CA SER A 20 -16.59 -21.84 -3.82
C SER A 20 -17.66 -20.86 -3.34
N SER A 21 -17.74 -20.61 -2.03
CA SER A 21 -18.81 -19.83 -1.39
C SER A 21 -18.37 -18.47 -0.84
N ALA A 22 -17.08 -18.20 -0.73
CA ALA A 22 -16.57 -16.92 -0.26
C ALA A 22 -15.11 -16.65 -0.70
N SER A 23 -14.70 -15.40 -0.61
CA SER A 23 -13.40 -14.86 -0.97
C SER A 23 -12.96 -13.85 0.08
N ILE A 24 -11.85 -14.14 0.77
CA ILE A 24 -11.31 -13.31 1.83
C ILE A 24 -9.90 -12.86 1.46
N LEU A 25 -9.66 -11.55 1.49
CA LEU A 25 -8.34 -10.98 1.34
C LEU A 25 -7.67 -10.85 2.71
N LEU A 26 -6.54 -11.51 2.90
CA LEU A 26 -5.67 -11.35 4.06
C LEU A 26 -4.63 -10.27 3.76
N ASP A 27 -4.72 -9.18 4.52
CA ASP A 27 -3.89 -7.99 4.43
C ASP A 27 -3.88 -7.29 3.05
N CYS A 28 -3.61 -5.99 3.11
CA CYS A 28 -3.32 -5.17 1.94
C CYS A 28 -1.84 -4.79 1.98
N ALA A 29 -1.20 -4.65 0.83
CA ALA A 29 0.22 -4.32 0.76
C ALA A 29 0.48 -3.09 -0.11
N VAL A 30 1.34 -2.21 0.41
CA VAL A 30 1.92 -1.08 -0.31
C VAL A 30 3.41 -1.05 -0.05
N ASP A 31 4.18 -0.95 -1.13
CA ASP A 31 5.61 -0.82 -1.07
C ASP A 31 6.05 0.64 -1.11
N MET A 32 6.66 1.05 0.01
CA MET A 32 7.21 2.38 0.21
C MET A 32 8.67 2.48 -0.27
N ASP A 33 9.31 1.37 -0.67
CA ASP A 33 10.70 1.37 -1.15
C ASP A 33 10.83 2.16 -2.47
N ALA A 34 9.72 2.33 -3.21
CA ALA A 34 9.61 3.26 -4.33
C ALA A 34 10.07 4.69 -3.99
N LEU A 35 9.85 5.14 -2.74
CA LEU A 35 10.26 6.46 -2.27
C LEU A 35 11.78 6.69 -2.34
N SER A 36 12.58 5.62 -2.30
CA SER A 36 14.05 5.69 -2.43
C SER A 36 14.52 6.20 -3.79
N SER A 37 13.64 6.17 -4.81
CA SER A 37 13.94 6.68 -6.15
C SER A 37 13.74 8.19 -6.28
N PHE A 38 13.16 8.84 -5.28
CA PHE A 38 12.85 10.26 -5.29
C PHE A 38 13.86 11.06 -4.47
N LEU A 39 14.02 12.34 -4.79
CA LEU A 39 14.79 13.24 -3.95
C LEU A 39 14.18 13.31 -2.54
N PRO A 40 14.99 13.32 -1.47
CA PRO A 40 14.47 13.52 -0.12
C PRO A 40 13.68 14.83 -0.01
N ALA A 41 12.56 14.80 0.71
CA ALA A 41 11.84 16.02 1.07
C ALA A 41 12.61 16.74 2.17
N ALA A 42 12.91 18.02 1.97
CA ALA A 42 13.44 18.85 3.04
C ALA A 42 12.27 19.46 3.81
N LEU A 43 12.11 19.10 5.09
CA LEU A 43 11.12 19.72 5.99
C LEU A 43 11.34 21.24 6.13
N CYS A 44 12.57 21.71 5.89
CA CYS A 44 12.91 23.12 5.79
C CYS A 44 13.33 23.47 4.36
N ARG A 45 12.87 24.62 3.85
CA ARG A 45 13.25 25.12 2.52
C ARG A 45 14.77 25.25 2.43
N SER A 46 15.39 24.38 1.64
CA SER A 46 16.82 24.32 1.44
C SER A 46 17.14 24.24 -0.05
N LYS A 47 18.17 24.96 -0.49
CA LYS A 47 18.66 24.91 -1.87
C LYS A 47 19.58 23.71 -2.15
N LEU A 48 19.81 22.84 -1.15
CA LEU A 48 20.70 21.69 -1.29
C LEU A 48 20.31 20.80 -2.47
N PHE A 49 19.02 20.48 -2.62
CA PHE A 49 18.54 19.59 -3.68
C PHE A 49 18.26 20.32 -5.00
N SER A 50 17.89 21.61 -4.96
CA SER A 50 17.64 22.40 -6.18
C SER A 50 18.90 22.57 -7.03
N ASN A 51 20.07 22.60 -6.39
CA ASN A 51 21.37 22.80 -7.04
C ASN A 51 21.97 21.51 -7.63
N LEU A 52 21.29 20.36 -7.48
CA LEU A 52 21.81 19.11 -8.02
C LEU A 52 21.84 19.14 -9.56
N PRO A 53 22.91 18.61 -10.17
CA PRO A 53 23.02 18.53 -11.62
C PRO A 53 21.92 17.65 -12.20
N THR A 54 21.45 18.00 -13.39
CA THR A 54 20.50 17.15 -14.13
C THR A 54 21.20 15.90 -14.65
N TYR A 55 20.50 14.76 -14.66
CA TYR A 55 21.06 13.50 -15.16
C TYR A 55 21.33 13.53 -16.67
N HIS A 56 20.38 14.04 -17.47
CA HIS A 56 20.53 14.21 -18.92
C HIS A 56 20.54 15.70 -19.31
N LYS A 57 21.60 16.14 -20.00
CA LYS A 57 21.75 17.54 -20.46
C LYS A 57 20.77 17.95 -21.57
N ASN A 58 20.24 16.98 -22.33
CA ASN A 58 19.41 17.22 -23.53
C ASN A 58 17.99 16.63 -23.41
N ALA A 59 17.56 16.19 -22.23
CA ALA A 59 16.21 15.64 -22.05
C ALA A 59 15.18 16.76 -21.89
N PRO A 60 13.99 16.65 -22.51
CA PRO A 60 12.92 17.60 -22.32
C PRO A 60 12.29 17.38 -20.93
N LYS A 61 12.82 18.08 -19.92
CA LYS A 61 12.32 18.34 -18.55
C LYS A 61 13.26 17.86 -17.42
N GLN A 62 13.41 18.72 -16.41
CA GLN A 62 14.45 18.71 -15.36
C GLN A 62 14.07 17.88 -14.10
N CYS A 63 13.28 16.81 -14.23
CA CYS A 63 12.86 16.01 -13.08
C CYS A 63 13.92 14.99 -12.63
N LEU A 64 14.93 14.66 -13.45
CA LEU A 64 15.98 13.72 -13.04
C LEU A 64 17.23 14.45 -12.57
N LYS A 65 17.60 14.21 -11.30
CA LYS A 65 18.74 14.82 -10.63
C LYS A 65 19.79 13.75 -10.34
N ARG A 66 21.07 14.09 -10.52
CA ARG A 66 22.19 13.20 -10.23
C ARG A 66 22.84 13.59 -8.90
N TYR A 67 23.04 12.61 -8.02
CA TYR A 67 23.80 12.76 -6.78
C TYR A 67 24.79 11.60 -6.65
N GLY A 68 26.07 11.87 -6.90
CA GLY A 68 27.08 10.82 -7.07
C GLY A 68 26.69 9.89 -8.23
N GLU A 69 26.58 8.60 -7.91
CA GLU A 69 26.15 7.56 -8.85
C GLU A 69 24.63 7.34 -8.87
N HIS A 70 23.88 8.01 -7.99
CA HIS A 70 22.42 7.87 -7.95
C HIS A 70 21.74 8.86 -8.88
N VAL A 71 20.66 8.39 -9.50
CA VAL A 71 19.67 9.17 -10.24
C VAL A 71 18.39 9.20 -9.41
N LEU A 72 17.92 10.39 -9.10
CA LEU A 72 16.77 10.64 -8.23
C LEU A 72 15.74 11.49 -8.96
N VAL A 73 14.47 11.21 -8.70
CA VAL A 73 13.32 11.90 -9.26
C VAL A 73 12.95 13.11 -8.38
N ASP A 74 13.05 14.30 -8.96
CA ASP A 74 12.53 15.57 -8.46
C ASP A 74 11.08 15.73 -8.96
N GLY A 75 10.17 15.03 -8.28
CA GLY A 75 8.75 15.00 -8.58
C GLY A 75 7.93 14.57 -7.37
N PRO A 76 6.59 14.59 -7.48
CA PRO A 76 5.71 14.12 -6.42
C PRO A 76 6.00 12.65 -6.10
N PHE A 77 5.91 12.29 -4.83
CA PHE A 77 6.19 10.92 -4.40
C PHE A 77 5.13 9.95 -4.90
N GLU A 78 5.57 8.75 -5.23
CA GLU A 78 4.71 7.64 -5.60
C GLU A 78 5.09 6.39 -4.80
N VAL A 79 4.12 5.52 -4.60
CA VAL A 79 4.23 4.26 -3.87
C VAL A 79 3.84 3.10 -4.78
N HIS A 80 4.22 1.87 -4.44
CA HIS A 80 3.91 0.69 -5.25
C HIS A 80 2.92 -0.23 -4.52
N PRO A 81 1.60 -0.03 -4.68
CA PRO A 81 0.61 -0.94 -4.13
C PRO A 81 0.71 -2.33 -4.79
N ALA A 82 0.41 -3.38 -4.03
CA ALA A 82 0.29 -4.72 -4.59
C ALA A 82 -0.80 -4.75 -5.66
N GLN A 83 -0.51 -5.41 -6.77
CA GLN A 83 -1.36 -5.35 -7.95
C GLN A 83 -2.57 -6.26 -7.78
N ILE A 84 -3.76 -5.66 -7.75
CA ILE A 84 -5.04 -6.36 -7.72
C ILE A 84 -5.57 -6.70 -9.12
N CYS A 85 -4.85 -6.42 -10.20
CA CYS A 85 -5.35 -6.52 -11.57
C CYS A 85 -5.82 -7.93 -12.01
N SER A 86 -5.37 -8.99 -11.34
CA SER A 86 -5.86 -10.37 -11.56
C SER A 86 -7.12 -10.71 -10.77
N THR A 87 -7.58 -9.82 -9.88
CA THR A 87 -8.66 -10.05 -8.92
C THR A 87 -9.65 -8.89 -8.98
N SER A 88 -10.90 -9.21 -9.29
CA SER A 88 -11.97 -8.23 -9.21
C SER A 88 -12.39 -8.05 -7.74
N MET A 89 -12.21 -6.85 -7.19
CA MET A 89 -12.49 -6.57 -5.77
C MET A 89 -13.99 -6.60 -5.44
N ASP A 90 -14.86 -6.54 -6.45
CA ASP A 90 -16.30 -6.79 -6.33
C ASP A 90 -16.64 -8.21 -5.81
N SER A 91 -15.73 -9.16 -6.02
CA SER A 91 -15.87 -10.57 -5.63
C SER A 91 -15.21 -10.89 -4.29
N VAL A 92 -14.67 -9.90 -3.58
CA VAL A 92 -14.03 -10.05 -2.28
C VAL A 92 -15.05 -9.71 -1.19
N ASP A 93 -15.43 -10.72 -0.40
CA ASP A 93 -16.47 -10.58 0.63
C ASP A 93 -15.94 -9.89 1.89
N ALA A 94 -14.68 -10.13 2.24
CA ALA A 94 -14.05 -9.49 3.39
C ALA A 94 -12.54 -9.25 3.20
N ILE A 95 -12.05 -8.20 3.84
CA ILE A 95 -10.62 -7.91 3.99
C ILE A 95 -10.26 -8.01 5.47
N LEU A 96 -9.24 -8.79 5.82
CA LEU A 96 -8.75 -8.94 7.19
C LEU A 96 -7.43 -8.20 7.34
N ILE A 97 -7.38 -7.23 8.26
CA ILE A 97 -6.20 -6.39 8.50
C ILE A 97 -5.50 -6.81 9.79
N SER A 98 -4.29 -7.35 9.64
CA SER A 98 -3.47 -7.93 10.71
C SER A 98 -2.68 -6.88 11.48
N ASN A 99 -2.32 -5.74 10.87
CA ASN A 99 -1.50 -4.70 11.49
C ASN A 99 -1.67 -3.33 10.79
N TRP A 100 -1.13 -2.28 11.41
CA TRP A 100 -1.26 -0.91 10.92
C TRP A 100 -0.59 -0.66 9.57
N MET A 101 0.49 -1.39 9.25
CA MET A 101 1.17 -1.24 7.94
C MET A 101 0.29 -1.76 6.81
N SER A 102 -0.45 -2.83 7.06
CA SER A 102 -1.40 -3.40 6.09
C SER A 102 -2.60 -2.47 5.91
N LEU A 103 -3.01 -1.79 6.99
CA LEU A 103 -4.06 -0.77 6.94
C LEU A 103 -3.69 0.43 6.04
N LEU A 104 -2.41 0.81 5.97
CA LEU A 104 -1.96 1.90 5.09
C LEU A 104 -2.30 1.65 3.62
N ALA A 105 -2.29 0.40 3.19
CA ALA A 105 -2.59 0.05 1.80
C ALA A 105 -4.09 0.02 1.49
N LEU A 106 -4.96 -0.01 2.51
CA LEU A 106 -6.39 -0.26 2.35
C LEU A 106 -7.09 0.63 1.32
N PRO A 107 -6.84 1.96 1.24
CA PRO A 107 -7.49 2.80 0.23
C PRO A 107 -7.27 2.33 -1.21
N PHE A 108 -6.10 1.77 -1.54
CA PHE A 108 -5.80 1.24 -2.88
C PHE A 108 -6.62 -0.01 -3.24
N PHE A 109 -7.23 -0.65 -2.25
CA PHE A 109 -8.02 -1.87 -2.41
C PHE A 109 -9.52 -1.59 -2.32
N THR A 110 -9.96 -0.51 -1.66
CA THR A 110 -11.37 -0.21 -1.45
C THR A 110 -11.90 0.94 -2.29
N GLU A 111 -11.07 1.95 -2.57
CA GLU A 111 -11.49 3.12 -3.34
C GLU A 111 -11.25 2.88 -4.83
N GLU A 112 -12.25 3.20 -5.67
CA GLU A 112 -12.19 3.03 -7.13
C GLU A 112 -12.03 1.56 -7.61
N THR A 113 -12.31 0.57 -6.74
CA THR A 113 -12.17 -0.87 -7.05
C THR A 113 -13.50 -1.64 -7.11
N ASN A 114 -14.64 -0.99 -6.86
CA ASN A 114 -15.97 -1.61 -6.67
C ASN A 114 -16.07 -2.59 -5.49
N PHE A 115 -15.15 -2.53 -4.53
CA PHE A 115 -15.25 -3.32 -3.30
C PHE A 115 -16.52 -2.96 -2.50
N THR A 116 -17.32 -3.97 -2.17
CA THR A 116 -18.57 -3.81 -1.39
C THR A 116 -18.61 -4.67 -0.12
N GLY A 117 -17.55 -5.46 0.12
CA GLY A 117 -17.42 -6.31 1.29
C GLY A 117 -17.15 -5.54 2.59
N VAL A 118 -16.84 -6.28 3.65
CA VAL A 118 -16.54 -5.72 4.98
C VAL A 118 -15.04 -5.79 5.28
N VAL A 119 -14.48 -4.75 5.89
CA VAL A 119 -13.09 -4.75 6.35
C VAL A 119 -13.08 -5.02 7.86
N TYR A 120 -12.27 -5.96 8.32
CA TYR A 120 -12.12 -6.27 9.75
C TYR A 120 -10.72 -5.91 10.24
N ALA A 121 -10.66 -5.17 11.35
CA ALA A 121 -9.42 -4.82 12.03
C ALA A 121 -9.65 -4.69 13.53
N THR A 122 -8.60 -4.89 14.34
CA THR A 122 -8.68 -4.58 15.77
C THR A 122 -8.72 -3.06 15.97
N ASP A 123 -9.40 -2.58 17.02
CA ASP A 123 -9.51 -1.14 17.28
C ASP A 123 -8.13 -0.46 17.43
N PRO A 124 -7.13 -1.01 18.17
CA PRO A 124 -5.83 -0.34 18.27
C PRO A 124 -5.06 -0.28 16.94
N THR A 125 -5.23 -1.27 16.05
CA THR A 125 -4.67 -1.23 14.69
C THR A 125 -5.31 -0.12 13.87
N LEU A 126 -6.63 0.04 13.95
CA LEU A 126 -7.37 1.09 13.27
C LEU A 126 -6.94 2.49 13.74
N GLN A 127 -6.84 2.69 15.05
CA GLN A 127 -6.44 3.99 15.62
C GLN A 127 -5.01 4.36 15.25
N LEU A 128 -4.06 3.42 15.41
CA LEU A 128 -2.66 3.68 15.03
C LEU A 128 -2.52 3.91 13.53
N GLY A 129 -3.15 3.07 12.70
CA GLY A 129 -3.06 3.22 11.26
C GLY A 129 -3.63 4.56 10.79
N ARG A 130 -4.78 5.00 11.32
CA ARG A 130 -5.35 6.33 11.03
C ARG A 130 -4.34 7.45 11.30
N LEU A 131 -3.71 7.47 12.48
CA LEU A 131 -2.71 8.48 12.84
C LEU A 131 -1.53 8.49 11.86
N VAL A 132 -1.06 7.31 11.45
CA VAL A 132 0.05 7.20 10.49
C VAL A 132 -0.38 7.64 9.08
N MET A 133 -1.59 7.29 8.65
CA MET A 133 -2.13 7.73 7.35
C MET A 133 -2.28 9.26 7.31
N GLU A 134 -2.80 9.86 8.38
CA GLU A 134 -2.93 11.31 8.51
C GLU A 134 -1.57 12.02 8.43
N GLU A 135 -0.56 11.56 9.15
CA GLU A 135 0.80 12.14 9.10
C GLU A 135 1.45 11.94 7.72
N LEU A 136 1.28 10.78 7.07
CA LEU A 136 1.81 10.56 5.72
C LEU A 136 1.16 11.48 4.69
N LEU A 137 -0.16 11.70 4.78
CA LEU A 137 -0.87 12.65 3.93
C LEU A 137 -0.35 14.07 4.16
N ASP A 138 -0.27 14.51 5.43
CA ASP A 138 0.29 15.81 5.79
C ASP A 138 1.72 15.98 5.27
N PHE A 139 2.55 14.93 5.37
CA PHE A 139 3.91 14.94 4.87
C PHE A 139 3.95 15.09 3.36
N PHE A 140 3.14 14.33 2.61
CA PHE A 140 3.09 14.43 1.15
C PHE A 140 2.50 15.76 0.66
N ASP A 141 1.48 16.30 1.33
CA ASP A 141 0.90 17.62 1.01
C ASP A 141 1.91 18.76 1.22
N ARG A 142 2.81 18.65 2.20
CA ARG A 142 3.89 19.65 2.43
C ARG A 142 4.96 19.62 1.34
N VAL A 143 5.08 18.52 0.60
CA VAL A 143 6.08 18.36 -0.45
C VAL A 143 5.56 19.00 -1.73
N ASP A 144 5.84 20.30 -1.87
CA ASP A 144 5.51 21.09 -3.04
C ASP A 144 6.39 20.69 -4.24
N ARG A 145 5.99 19.62 -4.93
CA ARG A 145 6.63 19.14 -6.16
C ARG A 145 5.58 18.89 -7.22
N GLU A 146 5.64 19.69 -8.26
CA GLU A 146 4.75 19.56 -9.41
C GLU A 146 5.11 18.33 -10.24
N GLU A 147 4.07 17.65 -10.71
CA GLU A 147 4.20 16.61 -11.71
C GLU A 147 4.60 17.22 -13.05
N ARG A 148 5.88 17.13 -13.37
CA ARG A 148 6.43 17.77 -14.58
C ARG A 148 6.52 16.81 -15.75
N ASP A 149 6.85 15.54 -15.49
CA ASP A 149 7.17 14.58 -16.55
C ASP A 149 7.08 13.13 -16.09
N HIS A 150 6.42 12.29 -16.89
CA HIS A 150 6.41 10.83 -16.74
C HIS A 150 7.32 10.11 -17.74
N SER A 151 7.99 10.84 -18.64
CA SER A 151 8.83 10.24 -19.68
C SER A 151 10.00 9.44 -19.11
N TRP A 152 10.43 9.75 -17.87
CA TRP A 152 11.43 8.99 -17.12
C TRP A 152 11.00 7.56 -16.80
N LYS A 153 9.69 7.29 -16.71
CA LYS A 153 9.12 5.94 -16.49
C LYS A 153 9.17 5.04 -17.72
N LYS A 154 9.75 5.49 -18.84
CA LYS A 154 9.97 4.63 -20.01
C LYS A 154 11.01 3.56 -19.66
N PRO A 155 10.76 2.26 -19.93
CA PRO A 155 11.68 1.17 -19.61
C PRO A 155 13.12 1.39 -20.10
N ALA A 156 13.27 1.88 -21.34
CA ALA A 156 14.59 2.17 -21.90
C ALA A 156 15.38 3.23 -21.11
N LEU A 157 14.71 4.12 -20.38
CA LEU A 157 15.34 5.19 -19.61
C LEU A 157 15.62 4.74 -18.17
N PHE A 158 14.63 4.27 -17.41
CA PHE A 158 14.89 3.91 -16.01
C PHE A 158 15.80 2.69 -15.86
N MET A 159 15.83 1.78 -16.84
CA MET A 159 16.80 0.67 -16.86
C MET A 159 18.24 1.13 -17.13
N SER A 160 18.45 2.39 -17.55
CA SER A 160 19.79 2.97 -17.72
C SER A 160 20.35 3.60 -16.44
N PHE A 161 19.53 3.72 -15.38
CA PHE A 161 19.96 4.31 -14.12
C PHE A 161 20.94 3.36 -13.40
N PRO A 162 22.03 3.88 -12.79
CA PRO A 162 22.92 3.03 -12.00
C PRO A 162 22.22 2.40 -10.79
N ASN A 163 21.23 3.10 -10.23
CA ASN A 163 20.32 2.64 -9.17
C ASN A 163 18.95 2.30 -9.78
N ILE A 164 18.86 1.16 -10.46
CA ILE A 164 17.59 0.70 -11.06
C ILE A 164 16.52 0.56 -9.96
N PRO A 165 15.31 1.09 -10.15
CA PRO A 165 14.21 0.93 -9.19
C PRO A 165 13.92 -0.55 -8.88
N THR A 166 13.54 -0.84 -7.63
CA THR A 166 13.27 -2.21 -7.15
C THR A 166 11.99 -2.82 -7.73
N SER A 167 11.09 -1.99 -8.24
CA SER A 167 9.88 -2.39 -8.96
C SER A 167 9.63 -1.48 -10.16
N ASP A 168 8.73 -1.90 -11.07
CA ASP A 168 8.45 -1.15 -12.30
C ASP A 168 7.78 0.20 -11.98
N PRO A 169 8.41 1.35 -12.28
CA PRO A 169 7.85 2.66 -11.97
C PRO A 169 6.50 2.96 -12.64
N ARG A 170 6.11 2.20 -13.67
CA ARG A 170 4.80 2.31 -14.34
C ARG A 170 3.66 1.76 -13.47
N GLU A 171 3.99 0.89 -12.53
CA GLU A 171 3.04 0.34 -11.56
C GLU A 171 2.87 1.20 -10.32
N TRP A 172 3.74 2.19 -10.13
CA TRP A 172 3.64 3.12 -9.01
C TRP A 172 2.44 4.03 -9.17
N ARG A 173 1.91 4.48 -8.04
CA ARG A 173 0.73 5.35 -7.95
C ARG A 173 1.05 6.52 -7.03
N PRO A 174 0.46 7.70 -7.29
CA PRO A 174 0.38 8.74 -6.27
C PRO A 174 -0.23 8.16 -4.98
N PHE A 175 0.08 8.77 -3.85
CA PHE A 175 -0.62 8.44 -2.62
C PHE A 175 -2.10 8.81 -2.73
N TYR A 176 -2.95 8.12 -1.98
CA TYR A 176 -4.38 8.42 -1.94
C TYR A 176 -4.66 9.77 -1.28
N SER A 177 -5.86 10.31 -1.49
CA SER A 177 -6.30 11.56 -0.89
C SER A 177 -6.83 11.37 0.54
N ARG A 178 -7.04 12.49 1.25
CA ARG A 178 -7.68 12.48 2.57
C ARG A 178 -9.12 11.98 2.50
N GLU A 179 -9.86 12.33 1.45
CA GLU A 179 -11.22 11.85 1.22
C GLU A 179 -11.25 10.33 1.02
N GLN A 180 -10.30 9.79 0.25
CA GLN A 180 -10.15 8.35 0.05
C GLN A 180 -9.80 7.63 1.35
N MET A 181 -8.92 8.19 2.18
CA MET A 181 -8.60 7.67 3.51
C MET A 181 -9.85 7.64 4.41
N GLU A 182 -10.57 8.76 4.55
CA GLU A 182 -11.75 8.78 5.42
C GLU A 182 -12.83 7.82 4.92
N SER A 183 -13.10 7.81 3.61
CA SER A 183 -14.03 6.89 2.96
C SER A 183 -13.68 5.42 3.24
N CYS A 184 -12.40 5.03 3.13
CA CYS A 184 -11.99 3.65 3.37
C CYS A 184 -12.16 3.25 4.83
N LEU A 185 -11.84 4.15 5.78
CA LEU A 185 -11.88 3.85 7.21
C LEU A 185 -13.32 3.69 7.72
N THR A 186 -14.32 4.26 7.04
CA THR A 186 -15.74 3.99 7.36
C THR A 186 -16.17 2.55 7.09
N LYS A 187 -15.45 1.83 6.22
CA LYS A 187 -15.73 0.42 5.86
C LYS A 187 -15.18 -0.57 6.90
N VAL A 188 -14.40 -0.08 7.87
CA VAL A 188 -13.72 -0.92 8.88
C VAL A 188 -14.64 -1.21 10.05
N GLN A 189 -15.01 -2.48 10.18
CA GLN A 189 -15.62 -3.04 11.37
C GLN A 189 -14.53 -3.42 12.39
N ARG A 190 -14.66 -2.88 13.59
CA ARG A 190 -13.78 -3.19 14.72
C ARG A 190 -14.10 -4.58 15.27
N ILE A 191 -13.05 -5.35 15.55
CA ILE A 191 -13.15 -6.65 16.21
C ILE A 191 -12.29 -6.67 17.48
N SER A 192 -12.78 -7.34 18.52
CA SER A 192 -12.01 -7.63 19.72
C SER A 192 -11.18 -8.91 19.54
N PHE A 193 -10.08 -9.03 20.29
CA PHE A 193 -9.33 -10.29 20.29
C PHE A 193 -10.22 -11.44 20.76
N ARG A 194 -10.12 -12.58 20.07
CA ARG A 194 -10.89 -13.82 20.30
C ARG A 194 -12.39 -13.69 20.09
N GLU A 195 -12.86 -12.56 19.59
CA GLU A 195 -14.22 -12.44 19.08
C GLU A 195 -14.35 -13.26 17.80
N SER A 196 -15.43 -14.01 17.69
CA SER A 196 -15.69 -14.93 16.59
C SER A 196 -16.75 -14.33 15.69
N ILE A 197 -16.38 -13.98 14.46
CA ILE A 197 -17.29 -13.38 13.47
C ILE A 197 -17.55 -14.39 12.36
N ASN A 198 -18.81 -14.50 11.95
CA ASN A 198 -19.21 -15.38 10.85
C ASN A 198 -19.35 -14.56 9.55
N ILE A 199 -18.62 -14.95 8.52
CA ILE A 199 -18.66 -14.37 7.18
C ILE A 199 -19.68 -15.14 6.35
N HIS A 200 -20.92 -14.65 6.33
CA HIS A 200 -22.03 -15.13 5.49
C HIS A 200 -22.27 -16.65 5.51
N GLY A 201 -22.00 -17.31 6.63
CA GLY A 201 -22.11 -18.76 6.80
C GLY A 201 -20.94 -19.57 6.20
N ALA A 202 -20.04 -18.94 5.44
CA ALA A 202 -18.97 -19.62 4.72
C ALA A 202 -17.71 -19.84 5.56
N ALA A 203 -17.38 -18.89 6.44
CA ALA A 203 -16.20 -18.97 7.30
C ALA A 203 -16.46 -18.28 8.65
N THR A 204 -15.74 -18.71 9.67
CA THR A 204 -15.66 -18.05 10.97
C THR A 204 -14.26 -17.52 11.20
N ILE A 205 -14.12 -16.24 11.50
CA ILE A 205 -12.84 -15.57 11.71
C ILE A 205 -12.68 -15.14 13.17
N ALA A 206 -11.43 -15.15 13.66
CA ALA A 206 -11.10 -14.59 14.97
C ALA A 206 -9.66 -14.04 14.99
N ALA A 207 -9.48 -12.85 15.55
CA ALA A 207 -8.19 -12.21 15.71
C ALA A 207 -7.51 -12.66 17.02
N TYR A 208 -6.24 -13.07 16.96
CA TYR A 208 -5.42 -13.38 18.13
C TYR A 208 -4.20 -12.48 18.16
N SER A 209 -3.87 -11.88 19.30
CA SER A 209 -2.69 -11.01 19.40
C SER A 209 -1.43 -11.73 18.91
N SER A 210 -0.68 -11.09 17.99
CA SER A 210 0.58 -11.63 17.45
C SER A 210 1.81 -11.13 18.21
N GLY A 211 1.66 -10.07 19.01
CA GLY A 211 2.77 -9.46 19.77
C GLY A 211 3.76 -8.64 18.93
N TYR A 212 3.48 -8.42 17.64
CA TYR A 212 4.38 -7.71 16.72
C TYR A 212 4.35 -6.18 16.91
N SER A 213 3.16 -5.59 16.92
CA SER A 213 2.91 -4.18 17.19
C SER A 213 1.61 -4.00 17.99
N ILE A 214 1.33 -2.78 18.46
CA ILE A 214 0.03 -2.47 19.09
C ILE A 214 -1.11 -2.85 18.13
N GLY A 215 -2.12 -3.55 18.67
CA GLY A 215 -3.28 -4.03 17.91
C GLY A 215 -3.03 -5.21 16.98
N SER A 216 -1.77 -5.56 16.68
CA SER A 216 -1.47 -6.58 15.69
C SER A 216 -2.03 -7.96 16.04
N CYS A 217 -2.45 -8.71 15.02
CA CYS A 217 -3.06 -10.01 15.18
C CYS A 217 -2.60 -11.03 14.14
N ASN A 218 -2.80 -12.30 14.47
CA ASN A 218 -2.90 -13.41 13.54
C ASN A 218 -4.38 -13.75 13.40
N TRP A 219 -4.83 -13.95 12.17
CA TRP A 219 -6.22 -14.31 11.87
C TRP A 219 -6.39 -15.81 11.84
N ILE A 220 -7.24 -16.34 12.71
CA ILE A 220 -7.71 -17.72 12.56
C ILE A 220 -8.95 -17.69 11.66
N VAL A 221 -8.87 -18.37 10.52
CA VAL A 221 -10.01 -18.56 9.61
C VAL A 221 -10.43 -20.03 9.67
N HIS A 222 -11.64 -20.28 10.13
CA HIS A 222 -12.22 -21.61 10.24
C HIS A 222 -13.37 -21.79 9.25
N THR A 223 -13.27 -22.81 8.41
CA THR A 223 -14.35 -23.27 7.53
C THR A 223 -14.90 -24.60 8.05
N GLU A 224 -15.95 -25.15 7.43
CA GLU A 224 -16.50 -26.45 7.84
C GLU A 224 -15.48 -27.61 7.78
N HIS A 225 -14.41 -27.48 6.99
CA HIS A 225 -13.47 -28.57 6.74
C HIS A 225 -12.04 -28.25 7.16
N GLU A 226 -11.68 -26.98 7.32
CA GLU A 226 -10.29 -26.56 7.49
C GLU A 226 -10.14 -25.44 8.53
N LYS A 227 -8.95 -25.37 9.13
CA LYS A 227 -8.55 -24.29 10.03
C LYS A 227 -7.23 -23.69 9.53
N TRP A 228 -7.23 -22.37 9.36
CA TRP A 228 -6.10 -21.57 8.89
C TRP A 228 -5.66 -20.61 9.99
N ILE A 229 -4.36 -20.34 10.07
CA ILE A 229 -3.69 -19.44 11.03
C ILE A 229 -2.80 -18.49 10.25
#